data_AF-A0A0H3D4M6-F1
#
_entry.id   AF-A0A0H3D4M6-F1
#
_cell.length_a   1.000
_cell.length_b   1.000
_cell.length_c   1.000
_cell.angle_alpha   90.00
_cell.angle_beta   90.00
_cell.angle_gamma   90.00
#
_symmetry.space_group_name_H-M   'P 1'
#
loop_
_entity.id
_entity.type
_entity.pdbx_description
1 polymer ?
#
loop_
_entity_poly.entity_id
_entity_poly.type
_entity_poly.pdbx_seq_one_letter_code
_entity_poly.pdbx_strand_id
1 'polypeptide(L)'
;MRRLAPSVVLCLVAGLLSVLSASSALAATAFTSTVVSSSSGQCATVPNGTSAVQLTQTGCNSGAGQSFRFTPVSGDVYTIGTFTSGSCVDISGASTSDNAAVIQYACHSGTNQQFRLQANGSAFTLVAVASGKCVTAVNALLVQLACGTAALWRLPGFQSGGDPQTPPEKTVRVWLLRPSDVPYDQRYPDGIANVMREAQRYYGQELGKTFRLTAPVVQVVTGEHVKSWYEDTPNGGDRYWWAVFNMQQELVRRFGVRDGDSRWINVGEVIAEGQGAGGGGGNGWVILCRHDADGAAGINGPMNRWYGGMVHELGHAFGLPDSTSTDGTPMSASFYDYPNTHFSQSQKTAIFNGPYGSFLF
;
A
#
# COMPACT_ATOMS: atom_id res chain seq x y z
N MET A 1 72.60 -32.19 -4.67
CA MET A 1 71.22 -32.62 -4.97
C MET A 1 70.27 -31.60 -4.34
N ARG A 2 69.37 -31.05 -5.16
CA ARG A 2 68.57 -29.85 -4.86
C ARG A 2 67.49 -30.13 -3.82
N ARG A 3 67.30 -29.19 -2.89
CA ARG A 3 66.20 -29.14 -1.92
C ARG A 3 64.91 -28.74 -2.65
N LEU A 4 63.81 -29.45 -2.41
CA LEU A 4 62.45 -29.04 -2.76
C LEU A 4 61.67 -28.89 -1.46
N ALA A 5 61.24 -27.67 -1.15
CA ALA A 5 60.24 -27.38 -0.13
C ALA A 5 58.87 -27.23 -0.82
N PRO A 6 57.75 -27.63 -0.19
CA PRO A 6 56.43 -27.47 -0.80
C PRO A 6 55.95 -26.02 -0.61
N SER A 7 55.52 -25.39 -1.70
CA SER A 7 54.85 -24.10 -1.71
C SER A 7 53.44 -24.23 -1.14
N VAL A 8 53.20 -23.61 0.01
CA VAL A 8 51.85 -23.40 0.56
C VAL A 8 51.26 -22.17 -0.14
N VAL A 9 50.25 -22.37 -0.97
CA VAL A 9 49.43 -21.30 -1.55
C VAL A 9 48.45 -20.82 -0.49
N LEU A 10 48.64 -19.61 0.02
CA LEU A 10 47.73 -18.95 0.94
C LEU A 10 46.64 -18.22 0.13
N CYS A 11 45.47 -18.85 -0.02
CA CYS A 11 44.28 -18.17 -0.55
C CYS A 11 43.72 -17.21 0.53
N LEU A 12 44.01 -15.92 0.40
CA LEU A 12 43.32 -14.85 1.13
C LEU A 12 41.92 -14.65 0.52
N VAL A 13 40.90 -15.25 1.13
CA VAL A 13 39.50 -14.91 0.85
C VAL A 13 39.16 -13.67 1.67
N ALA A 14 39.16 -12.49 1.03
CA ALA A 14 38.64 -11.27 1.63
C ALA A 14 37.11 -11.40 1.72
N GLY A 15 36.60 -11.78 2.89
CA GLY A 15 35.16 -11.76 3.18
C GLY A 15 34.66 -10.33 3.24
N LEU A 16 33.93 -9.90 2.22
CA LEU A 16 33.20 -8.64 2.20
C LEU A 16 32.05 -8.73 3.22
N LEU A 17 32.23 -8.18 4.43
CA LEU A 17 31.12 -7.97 5.36
C LEU A 17 30.16 -6.97 4.73
N SER A 18 29.08 -7.49 4.13
CA SER A 18 27.94 -6.70 3.68
C SER A 18 27.21 -6.23 4.93
N VAL A 19 27.43 -4.98 5.33
CA VAL A 19 26.59 -4.30 6.31
C VAL A 19 25.24 -4.07 5.64
N LEU A 20 24.31 -4.99 5.82
CA LEU A 20 22.90 -4.79 5.51
C LEU A 20 22.40 -3.67 6.44
N SER A 21 22.44 -2.43 5.96
CA SER A 21 21.68 -1.34 6.57
C SER A 21 20.20 -1.68 6.41
N ALA A 22 19.64 -2.36 7.42
CA ALA A 22 18.21 -2.53 7.54
C ALA A 22 17.60 -1.13 7.55
N SER A 23 16.81 -0.81 6.51
CA SER A 23 16.01 0.41 6.53
C SER A 23 15.09 0.30 7.74
N SER A 24 15.29 1.17 8.74
CA SER A 24 14.35 1.29 9.85
C SER A 24 13.01 1.71 9.27
N ALA A 25 12.13 0.74 9.03
CA ALA A 25 10.71 1.01 8.94
C ALA A 25 10.36 1.78 10.22
N LEU A 26 9.79 2.98 10.09
CA LEU A 26 9.22 3.66 11.25
C LEU A 26 8.27 2.66 11.92
N ALA A 27 8.62 2.24 13.14
CA ALA A 27 7.79 1.31 13.88
C ALA A 27 6.43 1.98 14.08
N ALA A 28 5.36 1.29 13.72
CA ALA A 28 4.02 1.70 14.09
C ALA A 28 4.02 2.05 15.58
N THR A 29 3.59 3.24 15.95
CA THR A 29 3.60 3.71 17.33
C THR A 29 2.27 3.40 17.99
N ALA A 30 2.28 3.23 19.31
CA ALA A 30 1.04 3.15 20.07
C ALA A 30 0.35 4.52 20.07
N PHE A 31 -0.98 4.52 19.96
CA PHE A 31 -1.79 5.74 19.99
C PHE A 31 -3.12 5.47 20.70
N THR A 32 -3.81 6.54 21.10
CA THR A 32 -5.13 6.46 21.73
C THR A 32 -6.13 7.19 20.88
N SER A 33 -7.27 6.57 20.56
CA SER A 33 -8.30 7.16 19.70
C SER A 33 -9.71 6.78 20.16
N THR A 34 -10.67 7.64 19.83
CA THR A 34 -12.06 7.20 19.66
C THR A 34 -12.20 6.41 18.36
N VAL A 35 -13.20 5.53 18.29
CA VAL A 35 -13.50 4.72 17.11
C VAL A 35 -14.86 5.13 16.57
N VAL A 36 -14.87 6.01 15.57
CA VAL A 36 -16.08 6.70 15.08
C VAL A 36 -16.58 6.01 13.80
N SER A 37 -17.80 5.51 13.81
CA SER A 37 -18.42 4.96 12.61
C SER A 37 -18.67 6.06 11.59
N SER A 38 -18.17 5.85 10.37
CA SER A 38 -18.30 6.80 9.27
C SER A 38 -19.74 6.89 8.75
N SER A 39 -20.56 5.85 8.95
CA SER A 39 -21.94 5.82 8.46
C SER A 39 -22.91 6.51 9.43
N SER A 40 -22.72 6.34 10.74
CA SER A 40 -23.63 6.85 11.76
C SER A 40 -23.10 8.06 12.53
N GLY A 41 -21.80 8.34 12.46
CA GLY A 41 -21.13 9.34 13.30
C GLY A 41 -21.05 8.96 14.79
N GLN A 42 -21.47 7.75 15.16
CA GLN A 42 -21.46 7.26 16.53
C GLN A 42 -20.15 6.55 16.86
N CYS A 43 -19.83 6.45 18.15
CA CYS A 43 -18.57 5.90 18.64
C CYS A 43 -18.76 4.47 19.16
N ALA A 44 -17.81 3.59 18.84
CA ALA A 44 -17.66 2.34 19.57
C ALA A 44 -17.47 2.65 21.05
N THR A 45 -18.16 1.89 21.90
CA THR A 45 -18.32 2.15 23.32
C THR A 45 -18.25 0.83 24.04
N VAL A 46 -17.33 0.71 24.98
CA VAL A 46 -17.35 -0.36 25.97
C VAL A 46 -18.40 0.02 27.03
N PRO A 47 -19.51 -0.72 27.16
CA PRO A 47 -20.51 -0.46 28.19
C PRO A 47 -19.94 -0.71 29.60
N ASN A 48 -20.64 -0.23 30.62
CA ASN A 48 -20.25 -0.49 32.01
C ASN A 48 -20.14 -2.00 32.30
N GLY A 49 -18.95 -2.43 32.71
CA GLY A 49 -18.63 -3.79 33.16
C GLY A 49 -17.14 -4.06 33.04
N THR A 50 -16.67 -5.14 33.67
CA THR A 50 -15.24 -5.40 33.87
C THR A 50 -14.69 -6.59 33.09
N SER A 51 -15.54 -7.44 32.51
CA SER A 51 -15.11 -8.59 31.70
C SER A 51 -16.21 -9.08 30.76
N ALA A 52 -15.82 -9.55 29.58
CA ALA A 52 -16.66 -10.18 28.55
C ALA A 52 -17.90 -9.37 28.10
N VAL A 53 -17.86 -8.05 28.25
CA VAL A 53 -18.96 -7.18 27.82
C VAL A 53 -18.84 -6.88 26.34
N GLN A 54 -19.93 -7.09 25.59
CA GLN A 54 -20.00 -6.75 24.17
C GLN A 54 -19.95 -5.24 23.98
N LEU A 55 -19.09 -4.80 23.05
CA LEU A 55 -18.98 -3.40 22.67
C LEU A 55 -20.25 -2.99 21.92
N THR A 56 -20.61 -1.72 22.10
CA THR A 56 -21.80 -1.12 21.48
C THR A 56 -21.41 0.12 20.70
N GLN A 57 -22.34 0.65 19.91
CA GLN A 57 -22.18 1.91 19.21
C GLN A 57 -23.17 2.93 19.81
N THR A 58 -22.65 4.02 20.37
CA THR A 58 -23.45 5.07 21.02
C THR A 58 -22.99 6.46 20.61
N GLY A 59 -23.77 7.49 20.94
CA GLY A 59 -23.39 8.87 20.67
C GLY A 59 -21.98 9.18 21.19
N CYS A 60 -21.15 9.80 20.35
CA CYS A 60 -19.79 10.14 20.72
C CYS A 60 -19.78 11.12 21.91
N ASN A 61 -18.96 10.82 22.89
CA ASN A 61 -18.70 11.60 24.09
C ASN A 61 -17.22 11.46 24.49
N SER A 62 -16.77 12.26 25.44
CA SER A 62 -15.39 12.21 25.94
C SER A 62 -15.20 11.21 27.10
N GLY A 63 -16.11 10.25 27.25
CA GLY A 63 -16.08 9.25 28.31
C GLY A 63 -15.01 8.19 28.09
N ALA A 64 -14.47 7.65 29.17
CA ALA A 64 -13.44 6.61 29.13
C ALA A 64 -13.86 5.37 28.32
N GLY A 65 -15.16 5.02 28.37
CA GLY A 65 -15.75 3.92 27.60
C GLY A 65 -15.58 4.01 26.07
N GLN A 66 -15.23 5.18 25.54
CA GLN A 66 -15.01 5.41 24.09
C GLN A 66 -13.55 5.68 23.75
N SER A 67 -12.63 5.54 24.71
CA SER A 67 -11.19 5.72 24.52
C SER A 67 -10.50 4.37 24.38
N PHE A 68 -9.83 4.16 23.24
CA PHE A 68 -9.16 2.90 22.90
C PHE A 68 -7.68 3.12 22.65
N ARG A 69 -6.83 2.30 23.26
CA ARG A 69 -5.37 2.35 23.08
C ARG A 69 -4.92 1.28 22.10
N PHE A 70 -4.49 1.71 20.91
CA PHE A 70 -3.93 0.83 19.90
C PHE A 70 -2.45 0.62 20.19
N THR A 71 -2.04 -0.62 20.39
CA THR A 71 -0.64 -1.01 20.63
C THR A 71 -0.17 -1.89 19.47
N PRO A 72 0.90 -1.51 18.75
CA PRO A 72 1.39 -2.24 17.58
C PRO A 72 1.84 -3.65 17.97
N VAL A 73 1.50 -4.63 17.14
CA VAL A 73 2.02 -6.01 17.19
C VAL A 73 3.07 -6.19 16.09
N SER A 74 2.67 -5.93 14.85
CA SER A 74 3.55 -5.94 13.67
C SER A 74 2.90 -5.18 12.52
N GLY A 75 3.66 -4.31 11.85
CA GLY A 75 3.13 -3.54 10.70
C GLY A 75 1.86 -2.76 11.04
N ASP A 76 0.76 -3.11 10.38
CA ASP A 76 -0.58 -2.53 10.53
C ASP A 76 -1.50 -3.30 11.50
N VAL A 77 -0.95 -4.28 12.24
CA VAL A 77 -1.68 -5.10 13.22
C VAL A 77 -1.48 -4.55 14.62
N TYR A 78 -2.59 -4.39 15.34
CA TYR A 78 -2.64 -3.82 16.68
C TYR A 78 -3.42 -4.72 17.64
N THR A 79 -3.03 -4.72 18.91
CA THR A 79 -3.96 -5.00 20.01
C THR A 79 -4.64 -3.69 20.40
N ILE A 80 -5.92 -3.77 20.79
CA ILE A 80 -6.72 -2.57 21.11
C ILE A 80 -7.11 -2.67 22.59
N GLY A 81 -6.40 -1.94 23.45
CA GLY A 81 -6.72 -1.80 24.86
C GLY A 81 -7.97 -0.96 25.08
N THR A 82 -8.78 -1.37 26.06
CA THR A 82 -9.96 -0.63 26.53
C THR A 82 -9.62 0.24 27.74
N PHE A 83 -10.59 0.99 28.26
CA PHE A 83 -10.41 1.74 29.52
C PHE A 83 -10.27 0.85 30.75
N THR A 84 -10.72 -0.40 30.67
CA THR A 84 -10.55 -1.39 31.74
C THR A 84 -9.10 -1.88 31.72
N SER A 85 -8.36 -1.59 32.79
CA SER A 85 -6.94 -1.98 32.90
C SER A 85 -6.75 -3.48 32.64
N GLY A 86 -5.80 -3.81 31.76
CA GLY A 86 -5.51 -5.21 31.38
C GLY A 86 -6.55 -5.85 30.45
N SER A 87 -7.53 -5.12 29.93
CA SER A 87 -8.53 -5.63 28.99
C SER A 87 -8.37 -5.06 27.58
N CYS A 88 -8.54 -5.93 26.59
CA CYS A 88 -8.41 -5.68 25.17
C CYS A 88 -9.73 -5.99 24.44
N VAL A 89 -9.91 -5.41 23.25
CA VAL A 89 -10.97 -5.81 22.32
C VAL A 89 -10.69 -7.24 21.84
N ASP A 90 -11.73 -8.06 21.75
CA ASP A 90 -11.64 -9.49 21.53
C ASP A 90 -12.82 -9.98 20.68
N ILE A 91 -12.59 -10.89 19.73
CA ILE A 91 -13.66 -11.67 19.10
C ILE A 91 -14.02 -12.86 19.99
N SER A 92 -15.22 -12.83 20.56
CA SER A 92 -15.69 -13.79 21.56
C SER A 92 -15.45 -15.25 21.12
N GLY A 93 -14.73 -15.99 21.96
CA GLY A 93 -14.41 -17.39 21.75
C GLY A 93 -13.51 -17.67 20.54
N ALA A 94 -12.80 -16.66 20.03
CA ALA A 94 -12.05 -16.71 18.78
C ALA A 94 -12.88 -17.20 17.58
N SER A 95 -14.20 -16.97 17.62
CA SER A 95 -15.12 -17.43 16.60
C SER A 95 -14.78 -16.82 15.24
N THR A 96 -14.92 -17.60 14.17
CA THR A 96 -14.84 -17.13 12.78
C THR A 96 -16.23 -16.95 12.16
N SER A 97 -17.29 -17.18 12.92
CA SER A 97 -18.68 -17.07 12.46
C SER A 97 -19.09 -15.60 12.28
N ASP A 98 -20.04 -15.38 11.38
CA ASP A 98 -20.72 -14.09 11.26
C ASP A 98 -21.48 -13.76 12.53
N ASN A 99 -21.59 -12.47 12.84
CA ASN A 99 -22.25 -11.95 14.04
C ASN A 99 -21.59 -12.38 15.37
N ALA A 100 -20.37 -12.95 15.34
CA ALA A 100 -19.62 -13.17 16.57
C ALA A 100 -19.38 -11.83 17.28
N ALA A 101 -19.65 -11.79 18.57
CA ALA A 101 -19.61 -10.59 19.38
C ALA A 101 -18.17 -10.06 19.51
N VAL A 102 -18.02 -8.74 19.36
CA VAL A 102 -16.81 -8.02 19.73
C VAL A 102 -16.96 -7.62 21.19
N ILE A 103 -16.13 -8.18 22.06
CA ILE A 103 -16.20 -7.99 23.52
C ILE A 103 -14.94 -7.31 24.04
N GLN A 104 -14.99 -6.79 25.26
CA GLN A 104 -13.76 -6.58 26.04
C GLN A 104 -13.41 -7.86 26.79
N TYR A 105 -12.15 -8.25 26.79
CA TYR A 105 -11.66 -9.41 27.51
C TYR A 105 -10.24 -9.21 28.01
N ALA A 106 -9.78 -10.05 28.94
CA ALA A 106 -8.42 -9.98 29.45
C ALA A 106 -7.41 -10.07 28.29
N CYS A 107 -6.46 -9.14 28.22
CA CYS A 107 -5.47 -9.09 27.15
C CYS A 107 -4.62 -10.37 27.13
N HIS A 108 -4.42 -10.95 25.95
CA HIS A 108 -3.62 -12.15 25.71
C HIS A 108 -2.99 -12.12 24.30
N SER A 109 -2.14 -13.10 23.97
CA SER A 109 -1.44 -13.17 22.67
C SER A 109 -2.25 -13.80 21.52
N GLY A 110 -3.45 -14.31 21.78
CA GLY A 110 -4.34 -14.89 20.76
C GLY A 110 -4.68 -13.92 19.63
N THR A 111 -4.77 -14.44 18.40
CA THR A 111 -5.03 -13.67 17.17
C THR A 111 -6.44 -13.07 17.11
N ASN A 112 -7.36 -13.52 17.96
CA ASN A 112 -8.70 -12.95 18.12
C ASN A 112 -8.70 -11.60 18.87
N GLN A 113 -7.56 -11.16 19.41
CA GLN A 113 -7.34 -9.81 19.97
C GLN A 113 -6.42 -8.94 19.10
N GLN A 114 -6.06 -9.44 17.92
CA GLN A 114 -5.23 -8.72 16.97
C GLN A 114 -6.10 -8.22 15.83
N PHE A 115 -6.02 -6.92 15.54
CA PHE A 115 -6.81 -6.26 14.53
C PHE A 115 -5.89 -5.52 13.57
N ARG A 116 -6.05 -5.80 12.28
CA ARG A 116 -5.40 -5.04 11.21
C ARG A 116 -6.17 -3.76 10.95
N LEU A 117 -5.49 -2.63 10.99
CA LEU A 117 -6.02 -1.34 10.55
C LEU A 117 -5.79 -1.19 9.05
N GLN A 118 -6.75 -1.66 8.27
CA GLN A 118 -6.69 -1.53 6.82
C GLN A 118 -7.30 -0.19 6.40
N ALA A 119 -6.48 0.69 5.85
CA ALA A 119 -6.92 2.01 5.39
C ALA A 119 -7.93 1.90 4.25
N ASN A 120 -8.97 2.74 4.30
CA ASN A 120 -9.97 2.93 3.26
C ASN A 120 -10.38 4.41 3.22
N GLY A 121 -9.76 5.17 2.32
CA GLY A 121 -9.95 6.62 2.30
C GLY A 121 -9.28 7.28 3.52
N SER A 122 -10.06 8.10 4.23
CA SER A 122 -9.70 8.71 5.53
C SER A 122 -10.19 7.91 6.74
N ALA A 123 -10.71 6.69 6.50
CA ALA A 123 -11.21 5.78 7.51
C ALA A 123 -10.49 4.43 7.42
N PHE A 124 -10.84 3.51 8.31
CA PHE A 124 -10.23 2.19 8.44
C PHE A 124 -11.30 1.11 8.51
N THR A 125 -11.04 -0.03 7.88
CA THR A 125 -11.66 -1.29 8.28
C THR A 125 -10.81 -1.93 9.36
N LEU A 126 -11.43 -2.33 10.47
CA LEU A 126 -10.77 -3.08 11.54
C LEU A 126 -10.96 -4.58 11.26
N VAL A 127 -9.93 -5.24 10.74
CA VAL A 127 -9.99 -6.66 10.35
C VAL A 127 -9.46 -7.53 11.49
N ALA A 128 -10.29 -8.43 12.03
CA ALA A 128 -9.84 -9.41 13.01
C ALA A 128 -8.86 -10.40 12.34
N VAL A 129 -7.65 -10.53 12.89
CA VAL A 129 -6.59 -11.36 12.29
C VAL A 129 -6.98 -12.84 12.27
N ALA A 130 -7.66 -13.33 13.31
CA ALA A 130 -8.06 -14.74 13.40
C ALA A 130 -9.05 -15.19 12.31
N SER A 131 -9.95 -14.31 11.87
CA SER A 131 -11.07 -14.66 10.99
C SER A 131 -10.98 -14.02 9.60
N GLY A 132 -10.19 -12.96 9.43
CA GLY A 132 -10.20 -12.13 8.23
C GLY A 132 -11.48 -11.29 8.06
N LYS A 133 -12.37 -11.28 9.06
CA LYS A 133 -13.63 -10.53 9.06
C LYS A 133 -13.46 -9.16 9.69
N CYS A 134 -14.34 -8.25 9.33
CA CYS A 134 -14.28 -6.87 9.78
C CYS A 134 -15.25 -6.60 10.92
N VAL A 135 -14.80 -5.79 11.87
CA VAL A 135 -15.62 -5.24 12.95
C VAL A 135 -16.63 -4.26 12.35
N THR A 136 -17.90 -4.45 12.66
CA THR A 136 -19.02 -3.61 12.24
C THR A 136 -20.07 -3.52 13.34
N ALA A 137 -21.11 -2.71 13.15
CA ALA A 137 -22.21 -2.57 14.07
C ALA A 137 -23.52 -3.11 13.47
N VAL A 138 -24.22 -3.96 14.20
CA VAL A 138 -25.57 -4.46 13.88
C VAL A 138 -26.47 -4.16 15.06
N ASN A 139 -27.55 -3.39 14.86
CA ASN A 139 -28.45 -2.95 15.93
C ASN A 139 -27.71 -2.35 17.14
N ALA A 140 -26.72 -1.49 16.87
CA ALA A 140 -25.81 -0.89 17.85
C ALA A 140 -24.89 -1.84 18.62
N LEU A 141 -24.88 -3.14 18.32
CA LEU A 141 -23.91 -4.10 18.87
C LEU A 141 -22.73 -4.27 17.92
N LEU A 142 -21.50 -4.25 18.43
CA LEU A 142 -20.33 -4.55 17.62
C LEU A 142 -20.20 -6.07 17.44
N VAL A 143 -20.04 -6.47 16.18
CA VAL A 143 -19.88 -7.85 15.73
C VAL A 143 -18.85 -7.91 14.61
N GLN A 144 -18.41 -9.11 14.22
CA GLN A 144 -17.68 -9.29 12.96
C GLN A 144 -18.58 -9.80 11.83
N LEU A 145 -18.35 -9.29 10.62
CA LEU A 145 -18.98 -9.73 9.36
C LEU A 145 -17.96 -9.67 8.21
N ALA A 146 -18.33 -10.20 7.04
CA ALA A 146 -17.53 -10.04 5.83
C ALA A 146 -17.22 -8.55 5.56
N CYS A 147 -15.97 -8.24 5.19
CA CYS A 147 -15.50 -6.86 5.08
C CYS A 147 -16.23 -6.00 4.04
N GLY A 148 -16.81 -6.61 3.00
CA GLY A 148 -17.59 -5.88 1.99
C GLY A 148 -18.85 -5.19 2.53
N THR A 149 -19.37 -5.62 3.69
CA THR A 149 -20.56 -5.05 4.34
C THR A 149 -20.25 -4.35 5.66
N ALA A 150 -18.97 -4.19 6.00
CA ALA A 150 -18.55 -3.71 7.30
C ALA A 150 -18.49 -2.17 7.37
N ALA A 151 -18.66 -1.63 8.59
CA ALA A 151 -18.50 -0.22 8.86
C ALA A 151 -17.06 0.26 8.62
N LEU A 152 -16.95 1.47 8.10
CA LEU A 152 -15.68 2.21 8.04
C LEU A 152 -15.53 3.05 9.31
N TRP A 153 -14.37 2.98 9.94
CA TRP A 153 -14.09 3.62 11.21
C TRP A 153 -13.08 4.76 11.06
N ARG A 154 -13.46 5.97 11.46
CA ARG A 154 -12.53 7.09 11.62
C ARG A 154 -11.88 7.00 13.00
N LEU A 155 -10.57 7.23 13.05
CA LEU A 155 -9.77 7.19 14.27
C LEU A 155 -9.13 8.57 14.51
N PRO A 156 -9.80 9.53 15.16
CA PRO A 156 -9.28 10.90 15.32
C PRO A 156 -7.96 11.01 16.10
N GLY A 157 -7.74 10.08 17.02
CA GLY A 157 -6.51 9.99 17.81
C GLY A 157 -5.46 9.08 17.18
N PHE A 158 -5.72 8.56 15.98
CA PHE A 158 -4.66 8.08 15.09
C PHE A 158 -3.83 9.30 14.67
N GLN A 159 -2.98 9.75 15.59
CA GLN A 159 -1.81 10.55 15.30
C GLN A 159 -0.73 9.55 15.05
N SER A 160 -0.62 9.18 13.80
CA SER A 160 0.47 8.39 13.31
C SER A 160 1.82 8.78 13.91
N GLY A 161 2.66 7.78 14.15
CA GLY A 161 4.10 7.96 13.98
C GLY A 161 4.46 8.23 12.50
N GLY A 162 3.89 9.28 11.88
CA GLY A 162 4.01 9.64 10.47
C GLY A 162 2.67 9.54 9.71
N ASP A 163 2.01 10.68 9.48
CA ASP A 163 0.65 10.86 8.90
C ASP A 163 0.11 9.75 7.95
N PRO A 164 -1.11 9.17 8.12
CA PRO A 164 -1.78 8.38 7.08
C PRO A 164 -2.55 9.22 6.07
N GLN A 165 -2.60 10.54 6.22
CA GLN A 165 -3.29 11.46 5.33
C GLN A 165 -2.33 12.18 4.36
N THR A 166 -1.02 12.17 4.61
CA THR A 166 0.01 12.76 3.75
C THR A 166 1.26 11.89 3.91
N PRO A 167 1.47 10.88 3.04
CA PRO A 167 2.72 10.12 3.07
C PRO A 167 3.93 11.06 3.02
N PRO A 168 5.10 10.67 3.54
CA PRO A 168 6.27 11.56 3.57
C PRO A 168 6.49 12.19 2.19
N GLU A 169 6.68 13.50 2.13
CA GLU A 169 7.02 14.14 0.86
C GLU A 169 8.29 13.50 0.30
N LYS A 170 8.47 13.62 -1.01
CA LYS A 170 9.57 13.01 -1.75
C LYS A 170 9.55 11.48 -1.72
N THR A 171 8.34 10.92 -1.71
CA THR A 171 8.10 9.47 -1.86
C THR A 171 7.31 9.18 -3.13
N VAL A 172 7.38 7.93 -3.57
CA VAL A 172 6.52 7.35 -4.60
C VAL A 172 5.35 6.67 -3.89
N ARG A 173 4.14 7.17 -4.16
CA ARG A 173 2.87 6.63 -3.66
C ARG A 173 2.30 5.66 -4.68
N VAL A 174 1.98 4.44 -4.25
CA VAL A 174 1.42 3.43 -5.16
C VAL A 174 -0.03 3.16 -4.79
N TRP A 175 -0.90 3.17 -5.78
CA TRP A 175 -2.35 3.05 -5.65
C TRP A 175 -2.83 1.86 -6.46
N LEU A 176 -3.65 1.02 -5.85
CA LEU A 176 -4.43 0.02 -6.57
C LEU A 176 -5.91 0.37 -6.45
N LEU A 177 -6.54 0.80 -7.54
CA LEU A 177 -7.98 1.02 -7.58
C LEU A 177 -8.69 -0.26 -8.01
N ARG A 178 -9.46 -0.84 -7.09
CA ARG A 178 -10.34 -1.98 -7.32
C ARG A 178 -11.77 -1.48 -7.52
N PRO A 179 -12.39 -1.62 -8.70
CA PRO A 179 -13.80 -1.27 -8.88
C PRO A 179 -14.73 -1.95 -7.86
N SER A 180 -15.87 -1.34 -7.57
CA SER A 180 -16.74 -1.72 -6.44
C SER A 180 -17.30 -3.14 -6.53
N ASP A 181 -17.45 -3.66 -7.74
CA ASP A 181 -17.95 -5.00 -8.08
C ASP A 181 -16.84 -6.03 -8.30
N VAL A 182 -15.57 -5.63 -8.27
CA VAL A 182 -14.43 -6.54 -8.41
C VAL A 182 -14.06 -7.10 -7.02
N PRO A 183 -14.02 -8.44 -6.85
CA PRO A 183 -13.59 -9.05 -5.60
C PRO A 183 -12.15 -8.67 -5.24
N TYR A 184 -11.86 -8.57 -3.94
CA TYR A 184 -10.49 -8.39 -3.48
C TYR A 184 -9.66 -9.64 -3.78
N ASP A 185 -8.47 -9.43 -4.33
CA ASP A 185 -7.49 -10.48 -4.56
C ASP A 185 -6.10 -9.95 -4.13
N GLN A 186 -5.51 -10.64 -3.15
CA GLN A 186 -4.23 -10.27 -2.53
C GLN A 186 -3.06 -10.30 -3.52
N ARG A 187 -3.17 -11.05 -4.62
CA ARG A 187 -2.11 -11.17 -5.63
C ARG A 187 -1.79 -9.82 -6.28
N TYR A 188 -2.77 -8.94 -6.46
CA TYR A 188 -2.56 -7.62 -7.04
C TYR A 188 -1.68 -6.72 -6.18
N PRO A 189 -2.05 -6.36 -4.92
CA PRO A 189 -1.19 -5.49 -4.12
C PRO A 189 0.18 -6.11 -3.81
N ASP A 190 0.28 -7.44 -3.66
CA ASP A 190 1.58 -8.11 -3.46
C ASP A 190 2.47 -8.02 -4.71
N GLY A 191 1.88 -8.32 -5.87
CA GLY A 191 2.54 -8.26 -7.17
C GLY A 191 3.06 -6.86 -7.51
N ILE A 192 2.18 -5.86 -7.40
CA ILE A 192 2.52 -4.45 -7.64
C ILE A 192 3.63 -4.00 -6.67
N ALA A 193 3.54 -4.38 -5.38
CA ALA A 193 4.58 -4.06 -4.42
C ALA A 193 5.93 -4.67 -4.81
N ASN A 194 5.95 -5.89 -5.39
CA ASN A 194 7.18 -6.52 -5.86
C ASN A 194 7.75 -5.82 -7.09
N VAL A 195 6.92 -5.48 -8.07
CA VAL A 195 7.32 -4.69 -9.25
C VAL A 195 7.92 -3.35 -8.85
N MET A 196 7.29 -2.66 -7.89
CA MET A 196 7.78 -1.36 -7.39
C MET A 196 9.09 -1.47 -6.61
N ARG A 197 9.27 -2.52 -5.80
CA ARG A 197 10.55 -2.81 -5.12
C ARG A 197 11.64 -3.14 -6.12
N GLU A 198 11.31 -3.85 -7.19
CA GLU A 198 12.29 -4.17 -8.24
C GLU A 198 12.69 -2.93 -9.04
N ALA A 199 11.75 -2.04 -9.35
CA ALA A 199 12.06 -0.73 -9.91
C ALA A 199 12.95 0.09 -8.96
N GLN A 200 12.64 0.12 -7.65
CA GLN A 200 13.46 0.79 -6.65
C GLN A 200 14.89 0.21 -6.61
N ARG A 201 15.05 -1.11 -6.69
CA ARG A 201 16.35 -1.80 -6.79
C ARG A 201 17.10 -1.40 -8.05
N TYR A 202 16.43 -1.44 -9.21
CA TYR A 202 17.01 -1.09 -10.51
C TYR A 202 17.52 0.36 -10.56
N TYR A 203 16.71 1.32 -10.10
CA TYR A 203 17.15 2.72 -10.01
C TYR A 203 18.35 2.89 -9.07
N GLY A 204 18.36 2.19 -7.93
CA GLY A 204 19.50 2.16 -7.02
C GLY A 204 20.78 1.64 -7.66
N GLN A 205 20.66 0.56 -8.45
CA GLN A 205 21.78 -0.02 -9.20
C GLN A 205 22.29 0.94 -10.29
N GLU A 206 21.39 1.56 -11.06
CA GLU A 206 21.75 2.39 -12.20
C GLU A 206 22.29 3.77 -11.80
N LEU A 207 21.77 4.34 -10.72
CA LEU A 207 22.02 5.74 -10.32
C LEU A 207 22.90 5.85 -9.07
N GLY A 208 23.09 4.78 -8.31
CA GLY A 208 23.71 4.84 -6.97
C GLY A 208 22.84 5.52 -5.91
N LYS A 209 21.63 5.94 -6.28
CA LYS A 209 20.57 6.52 -5.44
C LYS A 209 19.24 5.96 -5.88
N THR A 210 18.24 5.97 -5.00
CA THR A 210 16.90 5.50 -5.36
C THR A 210 15.81 6.31 -4.71
N PHE A 211 14.56 6.11 -5.12
CA PHE A 211 13.39 6.77 -4.55
C PHE A 211 12.86 6.01 -3.34
N ARG A 212 12.07 6.65 -2.48
CA ARG A 212 11.42 6.00 -1.33
C ARG A 212 10.01 5.58 -1.68
N LEU A 213 9.65 4.33 -1.38
CA LEU A 213 8.26 3.86 -1.40
C LEU A 213 7.57 4.21 -0.08
N THR A 214 6.26 4.44 -0.13
CA THR A 214 5.44 4.60 1.07
C THR A 214 5.25 3.28 1.84
N ALA A 215 4.74 3.37 3.06
CA ALA A 215 4.29 2.23 3.85
C ALA A 215 2.80 2.38 4.18
N PRO A 216 1.92 1.43 3.78
CA PRO A 216 2.22 0.28 2.92
C PRO A 216 2.71 0.72 1.53
N VAL A 217 3.40 -0.19 0.81
CA VAL A 217 3.90 0.09 -0.55
C VAL A 217 2.74 0.41 -1.48
N VAL A 218 1.68 -0.42 -1.44
CA VAL A 218 0.47 -0.26 -2.24
C VAL A 218 -0.70 0.10 -1.34
N GLN A 219 -1.33 1.24 -1.63
CA GLN A 219 -2.59 1.66 -1.04
C GLN A 219 -3.74 1.14 -1.89
N VAL A 220 -4.47 0.15 -1.37
CA VAL A 220 -5.65 -0.40 -2.04
C VAL A 220 -6.87 0.49 -1.80
N VAL A 221 -7.51 0.92 -2.88
CA VAL A 221 -8.69 1.78 -2.87
C VAL A 221 -9.85 1.00 -3.47
N THR A 222 -10.96 0.91 -2.73
CA THR A 222 -12.23 0.48 -3.33
C THR A 222 -12.80 1.66 -4.11
N GLY A 223 -12.95 1.47 -5.41
CA GLY A 223 -13.50 2.45 -6.34
C GLY A 223 -14.97 2.77 -6.02
N GLU A 224 -15.37 3.99 -6.34
CA GLU A 224 -16.76 4.45 -6.16
C GLU A 224 -17.72 3.86 -7.21
N HIS A 225 -17.18 3.30 -8.29
CA HIS A 225 -17.95 2.79 -9.41
C HIS A 225 -17.67 1.31 -9.70
N VAL A 226 -18.59 0.69 -10.44
CA VAL A 226 -18.41 -0.67 -10.99
C VAL A 226 -17.39 -0.67 -12.12
N LYS A 227 -16.82 -1.83 -12.44
CA LYS A 227 -15.76 -1.99 -13.43
C LYS A 227 -16.13 -1.38 -14.79
N SER A 228 -17.32 -1.69 -15.30
CA SER A 228 -17.78 -1.18 -16.60
C SER A 228 -17.86 0.34 -16.66
N TRP A 229 -18.09 1.02 -15.53
CA TRP A 229 -18.09 2.47 -15.51
C TRP A 229 -16.70 3.05 -15.83
N TYR A 230 -15.63 2.49 -15.25
CA TYR A 230 -14.27 2.93 -15.57
C TYR A 230 -13.91 2.63 -17.04
N GLU A 231 -14.39 1.49 -17.57
CA GLU A 231 -14.09 1.01 -18.93
C GLU A 231 -14.81 1.80 -20.03
N ASP A 232 -16.04 2.24 -19.77
CA ASP A 232 -16.94 2.77 -20.80
C ASP A 232 -17.28 4.25 -20.65
N THR A 233 -16.94 4.89 -19.52
CA THR A 233 -17.20 6.33 -19.33
C THR A 233 -16.13 7.15 -20.04
N PRO A 234 -16.50 8.00 -21.02
CA PRO A 234 -15.54 8.82 -21.73
C PRO A 234 -14.84 9.82 -20.82
N ASN A 235 -13.51 9.85 -20.88
CA ASN A 235 -12.67 10.82 -20.17
C ASN A 235 -11.44 11.14 -21.02
N GLY A 236 -11.42 12.35 -21.60
CA GLY A 236 -10.45 12.72 -22.64
C GLY A 236 -10.91 12.38 -24.07
N GLY A 237 -10.02 12.63 -25.05
CA GLY A 237 -10.34 12.51 -26.47
C GLY A 237 -10.16 11.11 -27.08
N ASP A 238 -9.48 10.20 -26.39
CA ASP A 238 -9.15 8.85 -26.87
C ASP A 238 -9.58 7.80 -25.85
N ARG A 239 -10.23 6.72 -26.31
CA ARG A 239 -10.66 5.58 -25.50
C ARG A 239 -9.49 4.89 -24.81
N TYR A 240 -8.28 4.99 -25.39
CA TYR A 240 -7.05 4.50 -24.78
C TYR A 240 -6.88 4.96 -23.33
N TRP A 241 -7.26 6.20 -23.01
CA TRP A 241 -7.01 6.81 -21.70
C TRP A 241 -8.18 6.76 -20.71
N TRP A 242 -9.36 6.30 -21.12
CA TRP A 242 -10.58 6.46 -20.31
C TRP A 242 -10.47 5.83 -18.93
N ALA A 243 -10.06 4.55 -18.84
CA ALA A 243 -9.98 3.83 -17.57
C ALA A 243 -9.00 4.49 -16.59
N VAL A 244 -7.82 4.85 -17.08
CA VAL A 244 -6.76 5.44 -16.25
C VAL A 244 -7.05 6.90 -15.87
N PHE A 245 -7.67 7.71 -16.74
CA PHE A 245 -8.10 9.06 -16.38
C PHE A 245 -9.28 9.08 -15.41
N ASN A 246 -10.24 8.15 -15.56
CA ASN A 246 -11.32 7.97 -14.60
C ASN A 246 -10.78 7.59 -13.22
N MET A 247 -9.82 6.65 -13.15
CA MET A 247 -9.10 6.34 -11.91
C MET A 247 -8.39 7.57 -11.34
N GLN A 248 -7.57 8.25 -12.15
CA GLN A 248 -6.77 9.39 -11.71
C GLN A 248 -7.66 10.51 -11.15
N GLN A 249 -8.74 10.86 -11.85
CA GLN A 249 -9.70 11.88 -11.41
C GLN A 249 -10.33 11.52 -10.06
N GLU A 250 -10.69 10.25 -9.88
CA GLU A 250 -11.21 9.78 -8.59
C GLU A 250 -10.17 9.90 -7.48
N LEU A 251 -8.93 9.47 -7.73
CA LEU A 251 -7.86 9.57 -6.73
C LEU A 251 -7.55 11.03 -6.37
N VAL A 252 -7.46 11.92 -7.36
CA VAL A 252 -7.27 13.36 -7.19
C VAL A 252 -8.37 13.94 -6.30
N ARG A 253 -9.65 13.64 -6.59
CA ARG A 253 -10.79 14.14 -5.82
C ARG A 253 -10.82 13.59 -4.40
N ARG A 254 -10.50 12.31 -4.20
CA ARG A 254 -10.62 11.63 -2.89
C ARG A 254 -9.42 11.85 -1.98
N PHE A 255 -8.23 12.00 -2.54
CA PHE A 255 -6.97 11.99 -1.79
C PHE A 255 -6.13 13.25 -1.99
N GLY A 256 -6.59 14.22 -2.78
CA GLY A 256 -5.90 15.50 -2.96
C GLY A 256 -4.52 15.38 -3.62
N VAL A 257 -4.26 14.27 -4.31
CA VAL A 257 -3.10 14.12 -5.20
C VAL A 257 -3.32 14.95 -6.46
N ARG A 258 -2.25 15.46 -7.08
CA ARG A 258 -2.32 16.32 -8.27
C ARG A 258 -1.42 15.79 -9.38
N ASP A 259 -1.69 16.17 -10.62
CA ASP A 259 -0.72 16.01 -11.70
C ASP A 259 0.45 17.00 -11.51
N GLY A 260 1.69 16.54 -11.70
CA GLY A 260 2.88 17.33 -11.38
C GLY A 260 3.00 17.70 -9.89
N ASP A 261 2.46 16.88 -8.98
CA ASP A 261 2.55 17.13 -7.53
C ASP A 261 4.02 17.19 -7.11
N SER A 262 4.46 18.29 -6.51
CA SER A 262 5.85 18.46 -6.07
C SER A 262 6.20 17.64 -4.83
N ARG A 263 5.19 17.08 -4.15
CA ARG A 263 5.35 16.28 -2.93
C ARG A 263 5.52 14.81 -3.23
N TRP A 264 4.91 14.29 -4.30
CA TRP A 264 4.89 12.86 -4.60
C TRP A 264 4.96 12.56 -6.09
N ILE A 265 5.57 11.43 -6.41
CA ILE A 265 5.27 10.70 -7.64
C ILE A 265 4.15 9.72 -7.29
N ASN A 266 3.14 9.59 -8.16
CA ASN A 266 2.04 8.68 -7.96
C ASN A 266 2.08 7.58 -9.03
N VAL A 267 1.99 6.33 -8.60
CA VAL A 267 1.82 5.17 -9.47
C VAL A 267 0.43 4.62 -9.20
N GLY A 268 -0.41 4.54 -10.21
CA GLY A 268 -1.78 4.06 -10.11
C GLY A 268 -2.00 2.87 -11.03
N GLU A 269 -2.54 1.79 -10.50
CA GLU A 269 -3.07 0.69 -11.30
C GLU A 269 -4.57 0.51 -11.03
N VAL A 270 -5.36 0.35 -12.09
CA VAL A 270 -6.80 0.08 -11.98
C VAL A 270 -7.14 -1.31 -12.49
N ILE A 271 -7.99 -2.05 -11.76
CA ILE A 271 -8.51 -3.35 -12.20
C ILE A 271 -9.69 -3.17 -13.17
N ALA A 272 -9.49 -2.33 -14.20
CA ALA A 272 -10.42 -2.03 -15.27
C ALA A 272 -9.65 -1.78 -16.56
N GLU A 273 -10.14 -2.31 -17.69
CA GLU A 273 -9.54 -2.12 -19.01
C GLU A 273 -10.58 -2.43 -20.08
N GLY A 274 -11.05 -1.37 -20.74
CA GLY A 274 -11.94 -1.49 -21.89
C GLY A 274 -11.15 -1.90 -23.15
N GLN A 275 -11.86 -2.31 -24.20
CA GLN A 275 -11.22 -2.58 -25.49
C GLN A 275 -10.42 -1.36 -25.97
N GLY A 276 -9.13 -1.58 -26.28
CA GLY A 276 -8.22 -0.55 -26.76
C GLY A 276 -7.70 0.41 -25.68
N ALA A 277 -8.02 0.16 -24.40
CA ALA A 277 -7.47 0.92 -23.29
C ALA A 277 -5.98 0.59 -23.07
N GLY A 278 -5.27 1.53 -22.47
CA GLY A 278 -3.89 1.34 -22.03
C GLY A 278 -3.53 2.32 -20.92
N GLY A 279 -2.23 2.44 -20.68
CA GLY A 279 -1.68 3.30 -19.64
C GLY A 279 -0.39 3.95 -20.09
N GLY A 280 0.20 4.71 -19.17
CA GLY A 280 1.50 5.33 -19.36
C GLY A 280 1.90 6.25 -18.19
N GLY A 281 3.10 6.78 -18.27
CA GLY A 281 3.68 7.71 -17.31
C GLY A 281 3.97 9.09 -17.89
N GLY A 282 4.09 10.06 -16.99
CA GLY A 282 4.42 11.46 -17.29
C GLY A 282 4.11 12.37 -16.11
N ASN A 283 4.86 13.48 -15.97
CA ASN A 283 4.62 14.54 -14.99
C ASN A 283 4.40 14.04 -13.54
N GLY A 284 5.22 13.10 -13.08
CA GLY A 284 5.09 12.53 -11.73
C GLY A 284 3.91 11.58 -11.55
N TRP A 285 3.28 11.13 -12.64
CA TRP A 285 2.31 10.04 -12.65
C TRP A 285 2.81 8.85 -13.46
N VAL A 286 2.41 7.67 -13.01
CA VAL A 286 2.27 6.45 -13.80
C VAL A 286 0.85 5.98 -13.59
N ILE A 287 0.09 5.75 -14.65
CA ILE A 287 -1.28 5.24 -14.57
C ILE A 287 -1.44 4.08 -15.54
N LEU A 288 -1.77 2.89 -15.03
CA LEU A 288 -1.77 1.64 -15.78
C LEU A 288 -3.12 0.92 -15.67
N CYS A 289 -3.45 0.18 -16.73
CA CYS A 289 -4.69 -0.56 -16.87
C CYS A 289 -4.58 -1.96 -16.23
N ARG A 290 -5.70 -2.70 -16.29
CA ARG A 290 -5.79 -4.05 -15.73
C ARG A 290 -4.71 -5.00 -16.25
N HIS A 291 -4.31 -4.91 -17.52
CA HIS A 291 -3.34 -5.81 -18.12
C HIS A 291 -2.00 -5.78 -17.37
N ASP A 292 -1.55 -4.60 -16.95
CA ASP A 292 -0.35 -4.40 -16.15
C ASP A 292 -0.53 -4.95 -14.73
N ALA A 293 -1.69 -4.71 -14.12
CA ALA A 293 -2.03 -5.25 -12.80
C ALA A 293 -2.08 -6.77 -12.79
N ASP A 294 -2.68 -7.39 -13.82
CA ASP A 294 -2.71 -8.84 -14.00
C ASP A 294 -1.29 -9.37 -14.21
N GLY A 295 -0.46 -8.62 -14.94
CA GLY A 295 0.96 -8.90 -15.12
C GLY A 295 1.76 -8.93 -13.83
N ALA A 296 1.65 -7.86 -13.05
CA ALA A 296 2.27 -7.73 -11.73
C ALA A 296 1.80 -8.82 -10.76
N ALA A 297 0.51 -9.19 -10.83
CA ALA A 297 -0.08 -10.28 -10.05
C ALA A 297 0.35 -11.69 -10.50
N GLY A 298 1.15 -11.80 -11.57
CA GLY A 298 1.62 -13.07 -12.12
C GLY A 298 0.54 -13.87 -12.86
N ILE A 299 -0.52 -13.21 -13.31
CA ILE A 299 -1.63 -13.83 -14.05
C ILE A 299 -1.28 -13.94 -15.53
N ASN A 300 -0.58 -12.95 -16.09
CA ASN A 300 -0.33 -12.85 -17.53
C ASN A 300 1.17 -12.71 -17.85
N GLY A 301 1.73 -13.66 -18.59
CA GLY A 301 3.04 -13.53 -19.24
C GLY A 301 4.27 -13.56 -18.30
N PRO A 302 5.49 -13.38 -18.86
CA PRO A 302 6.74 -13.43 -18.10
C PRO A 302 6.94 -12.15 -17.26
N MET A 303 7.34 -12.32 -15.99
CA MET A 303 7.47 -11.22 -15.02
C MET A 303 8.43 -10.10 -15.46
N ASN A 304 9.50 -10.44 -16.19
CA ASN A 304 10.50 -9.46 -16.64
C ASN A 304 9.89 -8.34 -17.48
N ARG A 305 8.85 -8.62 -18.29
CA ARG A 305 8.15 -7.59 -19.05
C ARG A 305 7.59 -6.50 -18.14
N TRP A 306 7.00 -6.90 -17.02
CA TRP A 306 6.31 -5.99 -16.10
C TRP A 306 7.30 -5.20 -15.25
N TYR A 307 8.45 -5.80 -14.91
CA TYR A 307 9.57 -5.06 -14.31
C TYR A 307 10.12 -4.01 -15.26
N GLY A 308 10.40 -4.37 -16.52
CA GLY A 308 10.87 -3.43 -17.53
C GLY A 308 9.87 -2.31 -17.81
N GLY A 309 8.59 -2.66 -17.97
CA GLY A 309 7.50 -1.70 -18.15
C GLY A 309 7.41 -0.70 -17.01
N MET A 310 7.39 -1.14 -15.75
CA MET A 310 7.34 -0.20 -14.63
C MET A 310 8.56 0.72 -14.57
N VAL A 311 9.76 0.22 -14.88
CA VAL A 311 10.97 1.05 -14.96
C VAL A 311 10.85 2.11 -16.06
N HIS A 312 10.31 1.74 -17.22
CA HIS A 312 10.05 2.66 -18.34
C HIS A 312 9.08 3.78 -17.93
N GLU A 313 7.93 3.41 -17.37
CA GLU A 313 6.88 4.37 -17.01
C GLU A 313 7.31 5.29 -15.86
N LEU A 314 8.02 4.75 -14.86
CA LEU A 314 8.65 5.59 -13.84
C LEU A 314 9.68 6.53 -14.43
N GLY A 315 10.38 6.15 -15.49
CA GLY A 315 11.28 7.03 -16.24
C GLY A 315 10.57 8.28 -16.73
N HIS A 316 9.38 8.12 -17.32
CA HIS A 316 8.52 9.25 -17.70
C HIS A 316 8.06 10.06 -16.49
N ALA A 317 7.68 9.42 -15.38
CA ALA A 317 7.33 10.12 -14.16
C ALA A 317 8.50 10.96 -13.60
N PHE A 318 9.74 10.49 -13.75
CA PHE A 318 10.97 11.23 -13.43
C PHE A 318 11.35 12.28 -14.48
N GLY A 319 10.58 12.42 -15.56
CA GLY A 319 10.75 13.47 -16.57
C GLY A 319 11.57 13.06 -17.79
N LEU A 320 11.79 11.78 -18.02
CA LEU A 320 12.43 11.30 -19.25
C LEU A 320 11.42 11.20 -20.41
N PRO A 321 11.77 11.64 -21.62
CA PRO A 321 10.99 11.33 -22.81
C PRO A 321 11.24 9.89 -23.27
N ASP A 322 10.41 9.42 -24.19
CA ASP A 322 10.72 8.24 -24.99
C ASP A 322 12.02 8.46 -25.79
N SER A 323 12.82 7.41 -25.86
CA SER A 323 13.89 7.33 -26.83
C SER A 323 13.31 7.21 -28.24
N THR A 324 13.87 7.95 -29.19
CA THR A 324 13.42 7.95 -30.59
C THR A 324 13.83 6.69 -31.37
N SER A 325 14.56 5.77 -30.73
CA SER A 325 15.06 4.53 -31.30
C SER A 325 15.25 3.47 -30.22
N THR A 326 15.28 2.19 -30.59
CA THR A 326 15.69 1.09 -29.71
C THR A 326 17.19 1.18 -29.43
N ASP A 327 17.55 1.55 -28.20
CA ASP A 327 18.90 2.00 -27.86
C ASP A 327 19.51 1.26 -26.66
N GLY A 328 18.87 0.19 -26.18
CA GLY A 328 19.31 -0.57 -25.00
C GLY A 328 18.97 0.11 -23.67
N THR A 329 18.34 1.29 -23.70
CA THR A 329 17.86 1.96 -22.50
C THR A 329 16.43 1.54 -22.17
N PRO A 330 16.02 1.61 -20.90
CA PRO A 330 14.63 1.31 -20.54
C PRO A 330 13.64 2.36 -21.09
N MET A 331 14.09 3.51 -21.60
CA MET A 331 13.20 4.51 -22.23
C MET A 331 12.96 4.24 -23.71
N SER A 332 13.45 3.12 -24.24
CA SER A 332 13.14 2.64 -25.58
C SER A 332 12.38 1.32 -25.51
N ALA A 333 12.01 0.76 -26.67
CA ALA A 333 11.46 -0.59 -26.74
C ALA A 333 12.36 -1.68 -26.12
N SER A 334 13.62 -1.38 -25.78
CA SER A 334 14.49 -2.30 -25.04
C SER A 334 13.99 -2.63 -23.63
N PHE A 335 13.00 -1.93 -23.06
CA PHE A 335 12.44 -2.33 -21.76
C PHE A 335 11.93 -3.78 -21.73
N TYR A 336 11.58 -4.35 -22.89
CA TYR A 336 11.25 -5.78 -23.02
C TYR A 336 12.43 -6.73 -22.73
N ASP A 337 13.67 -6.24 -22.83
CA ASP A 337 14.90 -6.99 -22.62
C ASP A 337 15.38 -6.99 -21.16
N TYR A 338 14.55 -6.50 -20.23
CA TYR A 338 14.84 -6.47 -18.80
C TYR A 338 15.34 -7.85 -18.28
N PRO A 339 16.41 -7.89 -17.45
CA PRO A 339 17.09 -6.76 -16.78
C PRO A 339 18.26 -6.14 -17.57
N ASN A 340 18.43 -6.46 -18.85
CA ASN A 340 19.62 -6.10 -19.63
C ASN A 340 19.53 -4.71 -20.29
N THR A 341 18.80 -3.80 -19.66
CA THR A 341 18.70 -2.40 -20.07
C THR A 341 19.46 -1.52 -19.10
N HIS A 342 20.00 -0.40 -19.58
CA HIS A 342 20.72 0.56 -18.73
C HIS A 342 20.38 1.99 -19.11
N PHE A 343 20.23 2.88 -18.13
CA PHE A 343 20.06 4.30 -18.46
C PHE A 343 21.34 4.83 -19.11
N SER A 344 21.19 5.62 -20.17
CA SER A 344 22.33 6.35 -20.75
C SER A 344 22.79 7.45 -19.80
N GLN A 345 24.03 7.92 -19.93
CA GLN A 345 24.54 8.97 -19.05
C GLN A 345 23.70 10.26 -19.12
N SER A 346 23.16 10.61 -20.30
CA SER A 346 22.27 11.76 -20.45
C SER A 346 20.95 11.56 -19.72
N GLN A 347 20.35 10.37 -19.76
CA GLN A 347 19.15 10.03 -19.00
C GLN A 347 19.40 10.10 -17.49
N LYS A 348 20.53 9.57 -17.00
CA LYS A 348 20.89 9.66 -15.57
C LYS A 348 21.00 11.13 -15.12
N THR A 349 21.69 11.96 -15.91
CA THR A 349 21.79 13.40 -15.64
C THR A 349 20.43 14.10 -15.68
N ALA A 350 19.56 13.74 -16.63
CA ALA A 350 18.22 14.30 -16.74
C ALA A 350 17.34 13.93 -15.54
N ILE A 351 17.40 12.69 -15.04
CA ILE A 351 16.69 12.27 -13.82
C ILE A 351 17.13 13.12 -12.62
N PHE A 352 18.45 13.27 -12.41
CA PHE A 352 18.96 14.02 -11.25
C PHE A 352 18.62 15.51 -11.29
N ASN A 353 18.61 16.11 -12.48
CA ASN A 353 18.31 17.53 -12.67
C ASN A 353 16.81 17.80 -12.91
N GLY A 354 16.02 16.73 -13.05
CA GLY A 354 14.60 16.80 -13.31
C GLY A 354 13.78 17.24 -12.09
N PRO A 355 12.47 17.48 -12.27
CA PRO A 355 11.59 18.00 -11.22
C PRO A 355 11.56 17.10 -9.97
N TYR A 356 11.79 15.79 -10.16
CA TYR A 356 11.77 14.79 -9.10
C TYR A 356 13.16 14.30 -8.69
N GLY A 357 14.25 14.90 -9.18
CA GLY A 357 15.61 14.48 -8.82
C GLY A 357 15.88 14.51 -7.32
N SER A 358 15.23 15.43 -6.59
CA SER A 358 15.32 15.53 -5.13
C SER A 358 14.64 14.39 -4.35
N PHE A 359 13.92 13.50 -5.04
CA PHE A 359 13.28 12.32 -4.45
C PHE A 359 14.26 11.14 -4.32
N LEU A 360 15.42 11.24 -4.95
CA LEU A 360 16.46 10.23 -4.90
C LEU A 360 17.41 10.50 -3.72
N PHE A 361 17.58 9.49 -2.86
CA PHE A 361 18.41 9.57 -1.65
C PHE A 361 19.69 8.74 -1.74
#